data_AF-A0A0T6BDJ9-F1
#
_entry.id   AF-A0A0T6BDJ9-F1
#
_cell.length_a   1.000
_cell.length_b   1.000
_cell.length_c   1.000
_cell.angle_alpha   90.00
_cell.angle_beta   90.00
_cell.angle_gamma   90.00
#
_symmetry.space_group_name_H-M   'P 1'
#
loop_
_entity.id
_entity.type
_entity.pdbx_description
1 polymer ?
#
loop_
_entity_poly.entity_id
_entity_poly.type
_entity_poly.pdbx_seq_one_letter_code
_entity_poly.pdbx_strand_id
1 'polypeptide(L)'
;KFNFAWWDVTSYLPYKDETSFETSMMISKTGSLALSSLRNVFLSLTSNSKGIYLIIAKYQLEHAGQYYQGMLFKDLYSACREAFLVSSDLALRAQLTEFVDHKMVKSKRAMDGAEYLIIPIPNNLLQQFISDQ
;
A
#
# COMPACT_ATOMS: atom_id res chain seq x y z
N LYS A 1 12.21 5.59 -30.95
CA LYS A 1 13.68 5.68 -30.79
C LYS A 1 14.03 7.14 -30.59
N PHE A 2 14.74 7.47 -29.52
CA PHE A 2 15.18 8.83 -29.24
C PHE A 2 16.56 9.08 -29.84
N ASN A 3 16.75 10.24 -30.48
CA ASN A 3 18.05 10.68 -31.00
C ASN A 3 18.68 11.66 -30.01
N PHE A 4 19.23 11.12 -28.92
CA PHE A 4 19.77 11.94 -27.83
C PHE A 4 21.12 12.57 -28.23
N ALA A 5 21.27 13.86 -27.93
CA ALA A 5 22.56 14.54 -27.89
C ALA A 5 22.83 14.95 -26.44
N TRP A 6 23.91 14.46 -25.86
CA TRP A 6 24.26 14.67 -24.45
C TRP A 6 25.10 15.94 -24.31
N TRP A 7 24.76 16.77 -23.33
CA TRP A 7 25.44 18.03 -23.04
C TRP A 7 25.74 18.11 -21.53
N ASP A 8 26.87 18.70 -21.16
CA ASP A 8 27.16 19.01 -19.76
C ASP A 8 26.53 20.36 -19.40
N VAL A 9 25.59 20.32 -18.46
CA VAL A 9 24.85 21.48 -17.96
C VAL A 9 24.86 21.44 -16.41
N THR A 10 26.03 21.25 -15.83
CA THR A 10 26.18 21.22 -14.37
C THR A 10 25.86 22.60 -13.78
N SER A 11 24.74 22.71 -13.06
CA SER A 11 24.31 23.92 -12.34
C SER A 11 24.26 23.68 -10.83
N TYR A 12 24.52 24.73 -10.04
CA TYR A 12 24.45 24.68 -8.56
C TYR A 12 23.11 25.19 -8.00
N LEU A 13 22.09 25.30 -8.85
CA LEU A 13 20.76 25.74 -8.42
C LEU A 13 20.10 24.65 -7.55
N PRO A 14 19.35 25.02 -6.50
CA PRO A 14 18.68 24.04 -5.65
C PRO A 14 17.49 23.40 -6.38
N TYR A 15 17.38 22.08 -6.27
CA TYR A 15 16.30 21.25 -6.84
C TYR A 15 14.98 21.35 -6.07
N LYS A 16 14.44 22.57 -5.88
CA LYS A 16 13.27 22.80 -5.03
C LYS A 16 12.00 22.14 -5.58
N ASP A 17 11.79 22.22 -6.88
CA ASP A 17 10.57 21.69 -7.52
C ASP A 17 10.65 20.17 -7.65
N GLU A 18 11.82 19.62 -7.94
CA GLU A 18 12.05 18.18 -8.06
C GLU A 18 11.97 17.48 -6.70
N THR A 19 12.62 18.03 -5.67
CA THR A 19 12.61 17.44 -4.32
C THR A 19 11.27 17.61 -3.60
N SER A 20 10.37 18.46 -4.10
CA SER A 20 9.02 18.62 -3.53
C SER A 20 8.19 17.32 -3.59
N PHE A 21 8.52 16.43 -4.53
CA PHE A 21 7.87 15.12 -4.70
C PHE A 21 8.73 13.96 -4.20
N GLU A 22 9.91 14.22 -3.64
CA GLU A 22 10.80 13.16 -3.17
C GLU A 22 10.48 12.72 -1.74
N THR A 23 10.81 11.47 -1.43
CA THR A 23 10.66 10.92 -0.08
C THR A 23 11.83 11.42 0.78
N SER A 24 11.63 12.54 1.47
CA SER A 24 12.53 12.95 2.55
C SER A 24 12.09 12.29 3.87
N MET A 25 13.05 11.74 4.63
CA MET A 25 12.80 11.19 5.98
C MET A 25 12.10 12.19 6.92
N MET A 26 12.20 13.50 6.65
CA MET A 26 11.71 14.57 7.52
C MET A 26 10.31 15.10 7.16
N ILE A 27 9.66 14.64 6.07
CA ILE A 27 8.39 15.23 5.60
C ILE A 27 7.24 14.20 5.54
N SER A 28 6.06 14.63 6.00
CA SER A 28 4.82 13.87 5.94
C SER A 28 4.33 13.71 4.49
N LYS A 29 4.10 12.46 4.07
CA LYS A 29 3.76 12.06 2.70
C LYS A 29 2.44 12.69 2.22
N THR A 30 2.47 13.42 1.10
CA THR A 30 1.27 13.87 0.35
C THR A 30 0.95 12.87 -0.79
N GLY A 31 -0.32 12.82 -1.23
CA GLY A 31 -0.94 11.64 -1.88
C GLY A 31 -0.28 11.01 -3.12
N SER A 32 0.39 11.74 -4.02
CA SER A 32 1.03 11.11 -5.20
C SER A 32 2.35 10.40 -4.83
N LEU A 33 3.14 10.99 -3.93
CA LEU A 33 4.34 10.40 -3.37
C LEU A 33 4.02 9.12 -2.58
N ALA A 34 2.82 9.05 -1.99
CA ALA A 34 2.36 7.85 -1.31
C ALA A 34 2.30 6.63 -2.26
N LEU A 35 1.87 6.80 -3.52
CA LEU A 35 1.76 5.70 -4.49
C LEU A 35 3.13 5.15 -4.92
N SER A 36 4.08 6.01 -5.29
CA SER A 36 5.45 5.59 -5.64
C SER A 36 6.16 4.96 -4.44
N SER A 37 5.97 5.53 -3.24
CA SER A 37 6.53 4.94 -2.01
C SER A 37 5.92 3.58 -1.69
N LEU A 38 4.61 3.41 -1.91
CA LEU A 38 3.93 2.14 -1.72
C LEU A 38 4.45 1.09 -2.69
N ARG A 39 4.66 1.45 -3.97
CA ARG A 39 5.24 0.53 -4.96
C ARG A 39 6.61 0.03 -4.52
N ASN A 40 7.47 0.93 -4.06
CA ASN A 40 8.81 0.55 -3.61
C ASN A 40 8.77 -0.39 -2.40
N VAL A 41 7.93 -0.10 -1.41
CA VAL A 41 7.74 -0.99 -0.25
C VAL A 41 7.12 -2.32 -0.69
N PHE A 42 6.10 -2.29 -1.55
CA PHE A 42 5.45 -3.48 -2.06
C PHE A 42 6.43 -4.41 -2.78
N LEU A 43 7.38 -3.87 -3.57
CA LEU A 43 8.39 -4.67 -4.24
C LEU A 43 9.29 -5.43 -3.26
N SER A 44 9.61 -4.84 -2.10
CA SER A 44 10.41 -5.49 -1.06
C SER A 44 9.69 -6.61 -0.29
N LEU A 45 8.36 -6.69 -0.40
CA LEU A 45 7.57 -7.72 0.28
C LEU A 45 7.78 -9.12 -0.33
N THR A 46 7.57 -10.14 0.50
CA THR A 46 7.53 -11.54 0.04
C THR A 46 6.33 -11.81 -0.87
N SER A 47 6.39 -12.86 -1.70
CA SER A 47 5.30 -13.21 -2.61
C SER A 47 3.97 -13.46 -1.88
N ASN A 48 4.01 -14.08 -0.69
CA ASN A 48 2.80 -14.34 0.09
C ASN A 48 2.22 -13.04 0.66
N SER A 49 3.08 -12.17 1.19
CA SER A 49 2.70 -10.83 1.68
C SER A 49 2.05 -9.99 0.57
N LYS A 50 2.63 -10.03 -0.64
CA LYS A 50 2.06 -9.38 -1.83
C LYS A 50 0.66 -9.91 -2.13
N GLY A 51 0.47 -11.23 -2.09
CA GLY A 51 -0.82 -11.88 -2.27
C GLY A 51 -1.87 -11.41 -1.24
N ILE A 52 -1.51 -11.37 0.04
CA ILE A 52 -2.40 -10.92 1.12
C ILE A 52 -2.81 -9.46 0.90
N TYR A 53 -1.84 -8.60 0.55
CA TYR A 53 -2.11 -7.19 0.30
C TYR A 53 -3.06 -6.99 -0.90
N LEU A 54 -2.88 -7.78 -1.97
CA LEU A 54 -3.76 -7.74 -3.14
C LEU A 54 -5.19 -8.19 -2.82
N ILE A 55 -5.38 -9.17 -1.91
CA ILE A 55 -6.71 -9.57 -1.45
C ILE A 55 -7.42 -8.41 -0.76
N ILE A 56 -6.74 -7.72 0.16
CA ILE A 56 -7.29 -6.53 0.85
C ILE A 56 -7.66 -5.45 -0.17
N ALA A 57 -6.75 -5.19 -1.10
CA ALA A 57 -6.90 -4.14 -2.11
C ALA A 57 -8.11 -4.41 -3.02
N LYS A 58 -8.28 -5.64 -3.51
CA LYS A 58 -9.44 -6.06 -4.31
C LYS A 58 -10.74 -5.95 -3.53
N TYR A 59 -10.76 -6.47 -2.29
CA TYR A 59 -11.94 -6.41 -1.44
C TYR A 59 -12.39 -4.97 -1.19
N GLN A 60 -11.45 -4.06 -0.94
CA GLN A 60 -11.72 -2.64 -0.76
C GLN A 60 -12.30 -1.98 -2.02
N LEU A 61 -11.84 -2.35 -3.22
CA LEU A 61 -12.39 -1.83 -4.48
C LEU A 61 -13.81 -2.35 -4.76
N GLU A 62 -14.07 -3.63 -4.48
CA GLU A 62 -15.39 -4.23 -4.65
C GLU A 62 -16.43 -3.62 -3.69
N HIS A 63 -16.01 -3.30 -2.46
CA HIS A 63 -16.89 -2.78 -1.40
C HIS A 63 -16.75 -1.25 -1.20
N ALA A 64 -16.23 -0.52 -2.19
CA ALA A 64 -15.90 0.90 -2.16
C ALA A 64 -17.10 1.87 -2.05
N GLY A 65 -18.20 1.48 -1.39
CA GLY A 65 -19.39 2.30 -1.19
C GLY A 65 -19.27 3.32 -0.05
N GLN A 66 -20.31 4.16 0.08
CA GLN A 66 -20.38 5.28 1.05
C GLN A 66 -20.22 4.88 2.54
N TYR A 67 -20.36 3.60 2.89
CA TYR A 67 -20.29 3.09 4.26
C TYR A 67 -19.26 1.98 4.45
N TYR A 68 -18.13 2.01 3.73
CA TYR A 68 -17.06 1.03 3.91
C TYR A 68 -16.33 1.24 5.25
N GLN A 69 -16.50 0.29 6.17
CA GLN A 69 -15.80 0.31 7.47
C GLN A 69 -14.42 -0.38 7.45
N GLY A 70 -14.09 -1.08 6.36
CA GLY A 70 -12.90 -1.93 6.27
C GLY A 70 -13.28 -3.41 6.13
N MET A 71 -12.29 -4.23 5.79
CA MET A 71 -12.40 -5.69 5.75
C MET A 71 -12.28 -6.26 7.16
N LEU A 72 -13.16 -7.18 7.57
CA LEU A 72 -12.99 -7.86 8.85
C LEU A 72 -11.78 -8.79 8.81
N PHE A 73 -11.03 -8.83 9.92
CA PHE A 73 -9.89 -9.75 10.07
C PHE A 73 -10.29 -11.22 9.83
N LYS A 74 -11.48 -11.64 10.27
CA LYS A 74 -11.99 -13.00 10.09
C LYS A 74 -12.15 -13.37 8.61
N ASP A 75 -12.70 -12.47 7.81
CA ASP A 75 -12.95 -12.70 6.39
C ASP A 75 -11.63 -12.75 5.62
N LEU A 76 -10.71 -11.85 5.98
CA LEU A 76 -9.35 -11.86 5.44
C LEU A 76 -8.62 -13.16 5.76
N TYR A 77 -8.73 -13.67 6.98
CA TYR A 77 -8.13 -14.95 7.37
C TYR A 77 -8.70 -16.12 6.55
N SER A 78 -10.01 -16.16 6.32
CA SER A 78 -10.63 -17.18 5.44
C SER A 78 -10.07 -17.10 4.03
N ALA A 79 -10.07 -15.92 3.42
CA ALA A 79 -9.58 -15.71 2.05
C ALA A 79 -8.09 -16.06 1.91
N CYS A 80 -7.25 -15.67 2.88
CA CYS A 80 -5.83 -16.01 2.86
C CYS A 80 -5.58 -17.51 3.01
N ARG A 81 -6.41 -18.20 3.79
CA ARG A 81 -6.31 -19.66 3.99
C ARG A 81 -6.77 -20.43 2.76
N GLU A 82 -7.84 -19.99 2.11
CA GLU A 82 -8.33 -20.56 0.84
C GLU A 82 -7.31 -20.39 -0.29
N ALA A 83 -6.58 -19.28 -0.31
CA ALA A 83 -5.50 -19.02 -1.27
C ALA A 83 -4.15 -19.63 -0.86
N PHE A 84 -4.08 -20.40 0.23
CA PHE A 84 -2.85 -21.00 0.78
C PHE A 84 -1.70 -20.01 1.06
N LEU A 85 -2.02 -18.74 1.35
CA LEU A 85 -1.04 -17.69 1.60
C LEU A 85 -0.48 -17.70 3.03
N VAL A 86 -1.26 -18.22 3.98
CA VAL A 86 -0.91 -18.22 5.40
C VAL A 86 -1.21 -19.57 6.05
N SER A 87 -0.31 -20.00 6.94
CA SER A 87 -0.40 -21.26 7.68
C SER A 87 -1.16 -21.16 9.02
N SER A 88 -1.13 -20.00 9.69
CA SER A 88 -1.75 -19.79 11.00
C SER A 88 -2.19 -18.34 11.25
N ASP A 89 -3.11 -18.13 12.18
CA ASP A 89 -3.57 -16.81 12.61
C ASP A 89 -2.41 -15.91 13.09
N LEU A 90 -1.47 -16.48 13.85
CA LEU A 90 -0.31 -15.75 14.36
C LEU A 90 0.59 -15.23 13.24
N ALA A 91 0.81 -16.03 12.20
CA ALA A 91 1.59 -15.62 11.03
C ALA A 91 0.88 -14.49 10.27
N LEU A 92 -0.44 -14.54 10.13
CA LEU A 92 -1.21 -13.46 9.52
C LEU A 92 -1.09 -12.17 10.34
N ARG A 93 -1.21 -12.26 11.67
CA ARG A 93 -1.07 -11.11 12.56
C ARG A 93 0.30 -10.48 12.47
N ALA A 94 1.37 -11.27 12.44
CA ALA A 94 2.73 -10.77 12.23
C ALA A 94 2.86 -9.98 10.92
N GLN A 95 2.28 -10.50 9.84
CA GLN A 95 2.26 -9.82 8.54
C GLN A 95 1.46 -8.52 8.56
N LEU A 96 0.32 -8.50 9.25
CA LEU A 96 -0.48 -7.29 9.42
C LEU A 96 0.26 -6.23 10.24
N THR A 97 1.00 -6.62 11.26
CA THR A 97 1.84 -5.69 12.03
C THR A 97 2.88 -5.02 11.12
N GLU A 98 3.54 -5.78 10.25
CA GLU A 98 4.47 -5.25 9.25
C GLU A 98 3.78 -4.24 8.31
N PHE A 99 2.56 -4.53 7.83
CA PHE A 99 1.80 -3.59 7.01
C PHE A 99 1.38 -2.32 7.74
N VAL A 100 1.11 -2.40 9.05
CA VAL A 100 0.79 -1.23 9.89
C VAL A 100 2.05 -0.39 10.12
N ASP A 101 3.19 -1.01 10.37
CA ASP A 101 4.48 -0.33 10.56
C ASP A 101 4.88 0.46 9.30
N HIS A 102 4.66 -0.12 8.13
CA HIS A 102 4.88 0.57 6.85
C HIS A 102 3.75 1.54 6.44
N LYS A 103 2.72 1.72 7.30
CA LYS A 103 1.53 2.56 7.05
C LYS A 103 0.76 2.18 5.77
N MET A 104 0.87 0.92 5.33
CA MET A 104 0.17 0.38 4.17
C MET A 104 -1.27 0.00 4.49
N VAL A 105 -1.54 -0.38 5.74
CA VAL A 105 -2.86 -0.72 6.26
C VAL A 105 -3.08 0.00 7.59
N LYS A 106 -4.29 0.47 7.82
CA LYS A 106 -4.75 0.93 9.13
C LYS A 106 -5.69 -0.11 9.72
N SER A 107 -5.40 -0.52 10.95
CA SER A 107 -6.32 -1.34 11.75
C SER A 107 -7.20 -0.42 12.59
N LYS A 108 -8.52 -0.62 12.51
CA LYS A 108 -9.53 0.06 13.31
C LYS A 108 -10.29 -0.99 14.12
N ARG A 109 -10.15 -0.93 15.45
CA ARG A 109 -10.91 -1.79 16.35
C ARG A 109 -12.26 -1.16 16.68
N ALA A 110 -13.34 -1.86 16.41
CA ALA A 110 -14.69 -1.42 16.77
C ALA A 110 -14.99 -1.68 18.26
N MET A 111 -16.05 -1.07 18.78
CA MET A 111 -16.49 -1.26 20.17
C MET A 111 -16.91 -2.70 20.47
N ASP A 112 -17.31 -3.45 19.44
CA ASP A 112 -17.64 -4.88 19.50
C ASP A 112 -16.39 -5.79 19.52
N GLY A 113 -15.19 -5.22 19.58
CA GLY A 113 -13.93 -5.96 19.59
C GLY A 113 -13.49 -6.48 18.21
N ALA A 114 -14.34 -6.37 17.18
CA ALA A 114 -13.99 -6.68 15.79
C ALA A 114 -12.90 -5.75 15.24
N GLU A 115 -11.93 -6.35 14.54
CA GLU A 115 -10.81 -5.65 13.90
C GLU A 115 -11.10 -5.45 12.41
N TYR A 116 -11.16 -4.19 11.99
CA TYR A 116 -11.36 -3.78 10.61
C TYR A 116 -10.06 -3.28 9.99
N LEU A 117 -9.75 -3.73 8.79
CA LEU A 117 -8.55 -3.39 8.04
C LEU A 117 -8.91 -2.49 6.86
N ILE A 118 -8.25 -1.34 6.74
CA ILE A 118 -8.47 -0.40 5.63
C ILE A 118 -7.14 0.09 5.06
N ILE A 119 -7.04 0.15 3.74
CA ILE A 119 -5.89 0.77 3.07
C ILE A 119 -6.13 2.29 3.01
N PRO A 120 -5.24 3.11 3.57
CA PRO A 120 -5.40 4.56 3.64
C PRO A 120 -5.01 5.26 2.33
N ILE A 121 -5.52 4.76 1.20
CA ILE A 121 -5.22 5.27 -0.15
C ILE A 121 -6.54 5.43 -0.91
N PRO A 122 -6.73 6.52 -1.68
CA PRO A 122 -7.94 6.71 -2.45
C PRO A 122 -8.09 5.62 -3.52
N ASN A 123 -9.34 5.19 -3.72
CA ASN A 123 -9.66 4.06 -4.61
C ASN A 123 -9.13 4.26 -6.05
N ASN A 124 -9.10 5.50 -6.56
CA ASN A 124 -8.56 5.81 -7.89
C ASN A 124 -7.07 5.42 -8.02
N LEU A 125 -6.24 5.72 -7.00
CA LEU A 125 -4.82 5.39 -7.01
C LEU A 125 -4.60 3.90 -6.73
N LEU A 126 -5.45 3.29 -5.91
CA LEU A 126 -5.40 1.86 -5.61
C LEU A 126 -5.75 1.03 -6.86
N GLN A 127 -6.72 1.48 -7.66
CA GLN A 127 -7.04 0.85 -8.95
C GLN A 127 -5.88 0.96 -9.94
N GLN A 128 -5.23 2.13 -10.05
CA GLN A 128 -4.01 2.30 -10.85
C GLN A 128 -2.86 1.43 -10.35
N PHE A 129 -2.73 1.25 -9.04
CA PHE A 129 -1.73 0.37 -8.46
C PHE A 129 -1.94 -1.07 -8.92
N ILE A 130 -3.18 -1.59 -8.86
CA ILE A 130 -3.50 -2.96 -9.26
C ILE A 130 -3.35 -3.17 -10.76
N SER A 131 -3.71 -2.20 -11.60
CA SER A 131 -3.57 -2.32 -13.06
C SER A 131 -2.12 -2.35 -13.53
N ASP A 132 -1.24 -1.68 -12.77
CA ASP A 132 0.20 -1.58 -13.08
C ASP A 132 1.03 -2.74 -12.49
N GLN A 133 0.42 -3.70 -11.78
CA GLN A 133 1.07 -4.93 -11.32
C GLN A 133 0.94 -6.05 -12.36
#